data_AF-A0A1Q6SLD6-F1
#
_entry.id   AF-A0A1Q6SLD6-F1
#
_cell.length_a   1.000
_cell.length_b   1.000
_cell.length_c   1.000
_cell.angle_alpha   90.00
_cell.angle_beta   90.00
_cell.angle_gamma   90.00
#
_symmetry.space_group_name_H-M   'P 1'
#
loop_
_entity.id
_entity.type
_entity.pdbx_description
1 polymer ?
#
loop_
_entity_poly.entity_id
_entity_poly.type
_entity_poly.pdbx_seq_one_letter_code
_entity_poly.pdbx_strand_id
1 'polypeptide(L)'
;MKTIDIVGDNYFGKWDKTRIACRGIIIENSKILFSYETVTDQWMIPGGGLEENENDKECCIREVAEETGMLVDVSESMLEISGGESI
;
A
#
# COMPACT_ATOMS: atom_id res chain seq x y z
N MET A 1 9.91 -5.22 -10.46
CA MET A 1 9.61 -5.12 -9.03
C MET A 1 10.88 -5.32 -8.23
N LYS A 2 11.19 -4.42 -7.29
CA LYS A 2 12.26 -4.59 -6.29
C LYS A 2 11.60 -4.98 -4.96
N THR A 3 12.18 -5.89 -4.20
CA THR A 3 11.75 -6.20 -2.83
C THR A 3 12.76 -5.60 -1.84
N ILE A 4 12.25 -5.00 -0.77
CA ILE A 4 13.07 -4.45 0.32
C ILE A 4 12.48 -4.92 1.65
N ASP A 5 13.34 -5.43 2.52
CA ASP A 5 12.98 -5.72 3.90
C ASP A 5 13.09 -4.46 4.75
N ILE A 6 11.99 -4.11 5.42
CA ILE A 6 11.96 -3.00 6.38
C ILE A 6 11.39 -3.53 7.69
N VAL A 7 12.17 -3.36 8.77
CA VAL A 7 11.76 -3.65 10.14
C VAL A 7 11.69 -2.34 10.92
N GLY A 8 10.60 -2.13 11.65
CA GLY A 8 10.43 -0.98 12.53
C GLY A 8 10.99 -1.25 13.93
N ASP A 9 11.12 -0.20 14.74
CA ASP A 9 11.56 -0.28 16.15
C ASP A 9 10.65 -1.17 17.03
N ASN A 10 9.46 -1.49 16.54
CA ASN A 10 8.48 -2.37 17.16
C ASN A 10 8.65 -3.86 16.79
N TYR A 11 9.69 -4.24 16.04
CA TYR A 11 9.98 -5.63 15.71
C TYR A 11 10.79 -6.31 16.83
N PHE A 12 10.17 -7.27 17.52
CA PHE A 12 10.79 -8.02 18.63
C PHE A 12 11.13 -9.47 18.25
N GLY A 13 11.56 -9.68 17.00
CA GLY A 13 11.94 -11.01 16.47
C GLY A 13 10.79 -11.84 15.92
N LYS A 14 9.56 -11.32 15.94
CA LYS A 14 8.40 -11.92 15.27
C LYS A 14 7.33 -10.88 14.95
N TRP A 15 6.49 -11.19 13.96
CA TRP A 15 5.26 -10.45 13.67
C TRP A 15 4.07 -11.19 14.28
N ASP A 16 3.26 -10.52 15.10
CA ASP A 16 2.05 -11.14 15.66
C ASP A 16 0.93 -11.27 14.63
N LYS A 17 0.87 -10.32 13.68
CA LYS A 17 -0.08 -10.31 12.56
C LYS A 17 0.55 -9.64 11.35
N THR A 18 0.33 -10.22 10.18
CA THR A 18 0.70 -9.65 8.88
C THR A 18 -0.54 -9.55 8.01
N ARG A 19 -0.57 -8.57 7.11
CA ARG A 19 -1.57 -8.46 6.04
C ARG A 19 -0.89 -8.01 4.77
N ILE A 20 -1.38 -8.48 3.62
CA ILE A 20 -1.00 -7.95 2.32
C ILE A 20 -1.79 -6.65 2.11
N ALA A 21 -1.12 -5.62 1.63
CA ALA A 21 -1.73 -4.33 1.34
C ALA A 21 -1.11 -3.74 0.08
N CYS A 22 -1.93 -3.10 -0.74
CA CYS A 22 -1.51 -2.41 -1.95
C CYS A 22 -1.60 -0.89 -1.74
N ARG A 23 -0.74 -0.14 -2.44
CA ARG A 23 -0.66 1.32 -2.36
C ARG A 23 -0.45 1.90 -3.76
N GLY A 24 -1.30 2.83 -4.16
CA GLY A 24 -1.26 3.43 -5.50
C GLY A 24 -0.43 4.72 -5.53
N ILE A 25 0.67 4.74 -6.29
CA ILE A 25 1.43 5.98 -6.56
C ILE A 25 0.83 6.66 -7.79
N ILE A 26 -0.07 7.62 -7.59
CA ILE A 26 -0.67 8.39 -8.68
C ILE A 26 0.14 9.66 -8.93
N ILE A 27 0.63 9.84 -10.16
CA ILE A 27 1.45 10.98 -10.57
C ILE A 27 0.74 11.77 -11.67
N GLU A 28 0.51 13.06 -11.42
CA GLU A 28 -0.01 13.99 -12.43
C GLU A 28 0.67 15.36 -12.26
N ASN A 29 1.10 15.98 -13.36
CA ASN A 29 1.72 17.31 -13.36
C ASN A 29 2.89 17.45 -12.35
N SER A 30 3.74 16.42 -12.26
CA SER A 30 4.86 16.33 -11.31
C SER A 30 4.46 16.38 -9.83
N LYS A 31 3.22 16.03 -9.50
CA LYS A 31 2.70 15.90 -8.14
C LYS A 31 2.28 14.45 -7.87
N ILE A 32 2.30 14.07 -6.60
CA ILE A 32 1.84 12.76 -6.12
C ILE A 32 0.58 12.98 -5.29
N LEU A 33 -0.43 12.13 -5.47
CA LEU A 33 -1.64 12.15 -4.64
C LEU A 33 -1.39 11.49 -3.27
N PHE A 34 -1.87 12.14 -2.22
CA PHE A 34 -1.96 11.58 -0.86
C PHE A 34 -3.38 11.78 -0.33
N SER A 35 -3.86 10.80 0.43
CA SER A 35 -5.01 10.89 1.31
C SER A 35 -4.55 11.52 2.64
N TYR A 36 -5.37 12.37 3.26
CA TYR A 36 -5.10 12.93 4.58
C TYR A 36 -6.14 12.40 5.58
N GLU A 37 -5.68 11.62 6.56
CA GLU A 37 -6.52 11.07 7.62
C GLU A 37 -6.56 12.01 8.81
N THR A 38 -7.73 12.60 9.05
CA THR A 38 -7.91 13.65 10.06
C THR A 38 -7.83 13.13 11.49
N VAL A 39 -8.17 11.85 11.73
CA VAL A 39 -8.18 11.27 13.08
C VAL A 39 -6.75 11.03 13.57
N THR A 40 -5.87 10.57 12.69
CA THR A 40 -4.46 10.27 13.04
C THR A 40 -3.50 11.39 12.68
N ASP A 41 -3.96 12.45 11.99
CA ASP A 41 -3.15 13.56 11.47
C ASP A 41 -2.00 13.05 10.58
N GLN A 42 -2.35 12.21 9.61
CA GLN A 42 -1.38 11.53 8.75
C GLN A 42 -1.70 11.67 7.28
N TRP A 43 -0.64 11.89 6.49
CA TRP A 43 -0.68 11.79 5.04
C TRP A 43 -0.30 10.37 4.63
N MET A 44 -1.12 9.74 3.82
CA MET A 44 -0.91 8.38 3.35
C MET A 44 -1.04 8.30 1.83
N ILE A 45 -0.27 7.41 1.23
CA ILE A 45 -0.53 7.00 -0.15
C ILE A 45 -1.85 6.22 -0.14
N PRO A 46 -2.78 6.48 -1.09
CA PRO A 46 -4.04 5.76 -1.13
C PRO A 46 -3.86 4.25 -1.22
N GLY A 47 -4.67 3.50 -0.49
CA GLY A 47 -4.68 2.05 -0.57
C GLY A 47 -5.13 1.37 0.72
N GLY A 48 -5.35 0.06 0.63
CA GLY A 48 -5.75 -0.75 1.78
C GLY A 48 -5.30 -2.19 1.66
N GLY A 49 -6.07 -3.08 2.29
CA GLY A 49 -5.72 -4.49 2.42
C GLY A 49 -6.25 -5.31 1.25
N LEU A 50 -5.56 -6.39 0.91
CA LEU A 50 -6.05 -7.37 -0.04
C LEU A 50 -7.30 -8.07 0.53
N GLU A 51 -8.37 -8.12 -0.25
CA GLU A 51 -9.61 -8.84 0.07
C GLU A 51 -9.63 -10.25 -0.56
N GLU A 52 -10.64 -11.06 -0.19
CA GLU A 52 -10.82 -12.38 -0.79
C GLU A 52 -11.23 -12.27 -2.26
N ASN A 53 -10.58 -13.06 -3.12
CA ASN A 53 -10.85 -13.17 -4.55
C ASN A 53 -10.42 -11.98 -5.42
N GLU A 54 -9.51 -11.13 -4.96
CA GLU A 54 -8.81 -10.15 -5.78
C GLU A 54 -7.30 -10.41 -5.85
N ASN A 55 -6.65 -9.98 -6.92
CA ASN A 55 -5.20 -9.88 -7.01
C ASN A 55 -4.70 -8.48 -6.62
N ASP A 56 -3.39 -8.33 -6.44
CA ASP A 56 -2.77 -7.07 -5.98
C ASP A 56 -3.15 -5.85 -6.84
N LYS A 57 -3.30 -6.02 -8.15
CA LYS A 57 -3.71 -4.92 -9.04
C LYS A 57 -5.17 -4.56 -8.83
N GLU A 58 -6.05 -5.56 -8.71
CA GLU A 58 -7.47 -5.37 -8.45
C GLU A 58 -7.68 -4.66 -7.11
N CYS A 59 -6.96 -5.08 -6.06
CA CYS A 59 -6.93 -4.41 -4.77
C CYS A 59 -6.51 -2.94 -4.89
N CYS A 60 -5.41 -2.67 -5.58
CA CYS A 60 -4.92 -1.32 -5.76
C CYS A 60 -5.94 -0.42 -6.49
N ILE A 61 -6.62 -0.94 -7.51
CA ILE A 61 -7.65 -0.21 -8.27
C ILE A 61 -8.85 0.07 -7.38
N ARG A 62 -9.35 -0.94 -6.66
CA ARG A 62 -10.50 -0.82 -5.75
C ARG A 62 -10.26 0.22 -4.67
N GLU A 63 -9.15 0.11 -3.95
CA GLU A 63 -8.84 1.00 -2.82
C GLU A 63 -8.64 2.46 -3.26
N VAL A 64 -7.99 2.69 -4.40
CA VAL A 64 -7.87 4.05 -4.97
C VAL A 64 -9.26 4.59 -5.31
N ALA A 65 -10.13 3.79 -5.92
CA ALA A 65 -11.49 4.21 -6.24
C ALA A 65 -12.33 4.51 -4.99
N GLU A 66 -12.21 3.69 -3.93
CA GLU A 66 -12.94 3.86 -2.67
C GLU A 66 -12.50 5.12 -1.92
N GLU A 67 -11.19 5.37 -1.80
CA GLU A 67 -10.68 6.51 -1.03
C GLU A 67 -10.76 7.85 -1.78
N THR A 68 -10.59 7.83 -3.10
CA THR A 68 -10.42 9.06 -3.89
C THR A 68 -11.49 9.28 -4.95
N GLY A 69 -12.34 8.28 -5.22
CA GLY A 69 -13.34 8.33 -6.29
C GLY A 69 -12.75 8.26 -7.71
N MET A 70 -11.45 7.98 -7.86
CA MET A 70 -10.79 7.97 -9.17
C MET A 70 -10.78 6.57 -9.76
N LEU A 71 -11.03 6.48 -11.07
CA LEU A 71 -10.78 5.26 -11.84
C LEU A 71 -9.39 5.35 -12.45
N VAL A 72 -8.55 4.36 -12.15
CA VAL A 72 -7.16 4.31 -12.58
C VAL A 72 -6.86 3.03 -13.35
N ASP A 73 -5.90 3.10 -14.25
CA ASP A 73 -5.24 1.92 -14.81
C ASP A 73 -3.89 1.75 -14.11
N VAL A 74 -3.58 0.53 -13.68
CA VAL A 74 -2.41 0.25 -12.85
C VAL A 74 -1.35 -0.47 -13.67
N SER A 75 -0.15 0.13 -13.70
CA SER A 75 1.03 -0.48 -14.32
C SER A 75 1.58 -1.64 -13.49
N GLU A 76 2.76 -2.14 -13.83
CA GLU A 76 3.43 -3.15 -13.00
C GLU A 76 3.83 -2.62 -11.62
N SER A 77 3.87 -3.52 -10.64
CA SER A 77 4.35 -3.21 -9.29
C SER A 77 5.82 -2.78 -9.31
N MET A 78 6.09 -1.62 -8.73
CA MET A 78 7.44 -1.06 -8.67
C MET A 78 8.25 -1.59 -7.48
N LEU A 79 7.61 -1.67 -6.31
CA LEU A 79 8.24 -1.97 -5.03
C LEU A 79 7.35 -2.87 -4.19
N GLU A 80 7.95 -3.90 -3.62
CA GLU A 80 7.38 -4.72 -2.57
C GLU A 80 8.15 -4.47 -1.27
N ILE A 81 7.41 -4.29 -0.16
CA ILE A 81 7.99 -4.12 1.17
C ILE A 81 7.59 -5.33 2.00
N SER A 82 8.57 -6.11 2.41
CA SER A 82 8.41 -7.24 3.31
C SER A 82 8.89 -6.86 4.72
N GLY A 83 8.30 -7.48 5.73
CA GLY A 83 8.72 -7.30 7.13
C GLY A 83 10.00 -8.06 7.51
N GLY A 84 10.82 -8.48 6.55
CA GLY A 84 11.87 -9.48 6.76
C GLY A 84 11.34 -10.90 6.89
N GLU A 85 12.05 -11.88 6.32
CA GLU A 85 11.78 -13.29 6.58
C GLU A 85 12.02 -13.61 8.07
N SER A 86 11.08 -14.30 8.69
CA SER A 86 11.34 -14.98 9.96
C SER A 86 12.25 -16.16 9.67
N ILE A 87 13.53 -16.05 9.99
CA ILE A 87 14.42 -17.22 10.10
C ILE A 87 14.13 -17.95 11.41
#